data_AF-A0A174MVX4-F1
#
_entry.id   AF-A0A174MVX4-F1
#
_cell.length_a   1.000
_cell.length_b   1.000
_cell.length_c   1.000
_cell.angle_alpha   90.00
_cell.angle_beta   90.00
_cell.angle_gamma   90.00
#
_symmetry.space_group_name_H-M   'P 1'
#
loop_
_entity.id
_entity.type
_entity.pdbx_description
1 polymer ?
#
loop_
_entity_poly.entity_id
_entity_poly.type
_entity_poly.pdbx_seq_one_letter_code
_entity_poly.pdbx_strand_id
1 'polypeptide(L)'
;METQEDQLQESGVQDYVNTVELYRKIKHLQTIRLKNEAALNPADLEGKYRVSYERLCESIKQAQMDYRTECTRVVRTLVEILAELAYFDPTDEEYDAIRDFMCNKIKECCNDPLLTGLTATAIERLESEDKDELG
;
A
#
# COMPACT_ATOMS: atom_id res chain seq x y z
N MET A 1 -27.33 33.25 20.13
CA MET A 1 -26.97 31.82 20.34
C MET A 1 -27.21 31.16 19.00
N GLU A 2 -26.19 31.20 18.14
CA GLU A 2 -26.21 30.56 16.83
C GLU A 2 -25.48 29.23 16.96
N THR A 3 -26.15 28.19 16.48
CA THR A 3 -25.86 26.78 16.63
C THR A 3 -24.56 26.41 15.93
N GLN A 4 -23.70 25.68 16.65
CA GLN A 4 -22.46 25.09 16.13
C GLN A 4 -22.70 24.32 14.83
N GLU A 5 -21.91 24.65 13.83
CA GLU A 5 -21.79 23.93 12.57
C GLU A 5 -21.30 22.49 12.83
N ASP A 6 -22.20 21.51 12.71
CA ASP A 6 -21.86 20.08 12.60
C ASP A 6 -21.24 19.82 11.21
N GLN A 7 -20.04 20.37 10.97
CA GLN A 7 -19.22 20.02 9.82
C GLN A 7 -18.47 18.72 10.14
N LEU A 8 -18.85 17.65 9.45
CA LEU A 8 -18.03 16.43 9.38
C LEU A 8 -16.63 16.83 8.93
N GLN A 9 -15.60 16.42 9.68
CA GLN A 9 -14.19 16.73 9.40
C GLN A 9 -13.88 16.51 7.91
N GLU A 10 -13.71 17.60 7.17
CA GLU A 10 -13.11 17.55 5.85
C GLU A 10 -11.67 17.07 6.04
N SER A 11 -11.44 15.83 5.65
CA SER A 11 -10.12 15.21 5.60
C SER A 11 -9.33 15.89 4.49
N GLY A 12 -8.84 17.09 4.76
CA GLY A 12 -7.81 17.73 3.97
C GLY A 12 -6.54 16.92 4.14
N VAL A 13 -6.21 16.05 3.19
CA VAL A 13 -4.95 15.31 3.25
C VAL A 13 -4.29 15.15 1.89
N GLN A 14 -3.27 16.00 1.72
CA GLN A 14 -1.90 15.76 1.26
C GLN A 14 -1.60 14.42 0.54
N ASP A 15 -0.90 14.52 -0.60
CA ASP A 15 -0.40 13.43 -1.44
C ASP A 15 0.29 12.33 -0.60
N TYR A 16 -0.33 11.16 -0.52
CA TYR A 16 0.23 9.96 0.10
C TYR A 16 0.87 9.07 -0.97
N VAL A 17 2.15 8.70 -0.80
CA VAL A 17 3.01 8.20 -1.90
C VAL A 17 3.68 6.85 -1.56
N ASN A 18 2.97 5.93 -0.90
CA ASN A 18 3.36 4.50 -0.80
C ASN A 18 2.19 3.60 -0.36
N THR A 19 2.36 2.28 -0.54
CA THR A 19 1.36 1.25 -0.20
C THR A 19 0.90 1.30 1.26
N VAL A 20 1.81 1.55 2.21
CA VAL A 20 1.50 1.56 3.65
C VAL A 20 0.58 2.73 3.99
N GLU A 21 0.85 3.91 3.45
CA GLU A 21 0.02 5.10 3.65
C GLU A 21 -1.36 4.93 3.04
N LEU A 22 -1.44 4.39 1.82
CA LEU A 22 -2.71 4.08 1.15
C LEU A 22 -3.54 3.06 1.94
N TYR A 23 -2.90 2.00 2.47
CA TYR A 23 -3.57 1.04 3.34
C TYR A 23 -4.11 1.70 4.62
N ARG A 24 -3.29 2.53 5.28
CA ARG A 24 -3.71 3.28 6.48
C ARG A 24 -4.88 4.21 6.19
N LYS A 25 -4.88 4.91 5.06
CA LYS A 25 -5.99 5.77 4.59
C LYS A 25 -7.28 4.96 4.44
N ILE A 26 -7.23 3.81 3.78
CA ILE A 26 -8.40 2.92 3.64
C ILE A 26 -8.92 2.50 5.01
N LYS A 27 -8.03 2.07 5.92
CA LYS A 27 -8.42 1.64 7.27
C LYS A 27 -9.06 2.77 8.06
N HIS A 28 -8.50 3.98 7.99
CA HIS A 28 -9.05 5.15 8.65
C HIS A 28 -10.47 5.47 8.16
N LEU A 29 -10.67 5.54 6.85
CA LEU A 29 -11.98 5.81 6.25
C LEU A 29 -13.01 4.71 6.56
N GLN A 30 -12.59 3.44 6.53
CA GLN A 30 -13.43 2.31 6.95
C GLN A 30 -13.83 2.41 8.42
N THR A 31 -12.93 2.82 9.31
CA THR A 31 -13.27 3.05 10.72
C THR A 31 -14.29 4.17 10.89
N ILE A 32 -14.19 5.27 10.14
CA ILE A 32 -15.20 6.33 10.15
C ILE A 32 -16.55 5.79 9.70
N ARG A 33 -16.58 5.03 8.59
CA ARG A 33 -17.81 4.42 8.06
C ARG A 33 -18.48 3.53 9.10
N LEU A 34 -17.73 2.62 9.71
CA LEU A 34 -18.24 1.70 10.73
C LEU A 34 -18.76 2.45 11.97
N LYS A 35 -18.08 3.53 12.38
CA LYS A 35 -18.57 4.38 13.49
C LYS A 35 -19.90 5.05 13.14
N ASN A 36 -20.05 5.55 11.92
CA ASN A 36 -21.30 6.16 11.46
C ASN A 36 -22.43 5.12 11.38
N GLU A 37 -22.15 3.95 10.80
CA GLU A 37 -23.11 2.82 10.71
C GLU A 37 -23.54 2.31 12.10
N ALA A 38 -22.66 2.36 13.10
CA ALA A 38 -22.98 1.96 14.47
C ALA A 38 -23.73 3.03 15.28
N ALA A 39 -23.51 4.31 14.98
CA ALA A 39 -24.07 5.43 15.75
C ALA A 39 -25.40 5.96 15.22
N LEU A 40 -25.71 5.73 13.94
CA LEU A 40 -26.85 6.33 13.24
C LEU A 40 -27.82 5.26 12.75
N ASN A 41 -29.11 5.60 12.75
CA ASN A 41 -30.11 4.74 12.11
C ASN A 41 -29.89 4.74 10.58
N PRO A 42 -30.11 3.60 9.89
CA PRO A 42 -29.95 3.53 8.44
C PRO A 42 -30.77 4.57 7.66
N ALA A 43 -31.98 4.89 8.13
CA ALA A 43 -32.82 5.93 7.51
C ALA A 43 -32.20 7.34 7.57
N ASP A 44 -31.42 7.64 8.62
CA ASP A 44 -30.71 8.92 8.73
C ASP A 44 -29.50 8.97 7.79
N LEU A 45 -28.82 7.83 7.58
CA LEU A 45 -27.73 7.69 6.62
C LEU A 45 -28.23 7.83 5.17
N GLU A 46 -29.42 7.31 4.85
CA GLU A 46 -30.02 7.41 3.52
C GLU A 46 -30.81 8.71 3.29
N GLY A 47 -31.13 9.44 4.37
CA GLY A 47 -31.83 10.71 4.34
C GLY A 47 -30.91 11.88 4.67
N LYS A 48 -30.91 12.28 5.95
CA LYS A 48 -30.24 13.49 6.45
C LYS A 48 -28.75 13.56 6.08
N TYR A 49 -28.04 12.43 6.14
CA TYR A 49 -26.59 12.36 5.94
C TYR A 49 -26.17 11.74 4.61
N ARG A 50 -27.11 11.52 3.69
CA ARG A 50 -26.91 10.78 2.44
C ARG A 50 -25.69 11.22 1.65
N VAL A 51 -25.61 12.52 1.32
CA VAL A 51 -24.53 13.06 0.47
C VAL A 51 -23.16 12.85 1.12
N SER A 52 -23.03 13.12 2.42
CA SER A 52 -21.77 12.95 3.14
C SER A 52 -21.38 11.47 3.26
N TYR A 53 -22.35 10.59 3.45
CA TYR A 53 -22.14 9.15 3.57
C TYR A 53 -21.75 8.51 2.22
N GLU A 54 -22.42 8.90 1.14
CA GLU A 54 -22.07 8.51 -0.23
C GLU A 54 -20.64 8.95 -0.56
N ARG A 55 -20.28 10.21 -0.27
CA ARG A 55 -18.92 10.74 -0.46
C ARG A 55 -17.86 9.94 0.31
N LEU A 56 -18.14 9.55 1.56
CA LEU A 56 -17.24 8.70 2.34
C LEU A 56 -17.04 7.34 1.65
N CYS A 57 -18.12 6.73 1.17
CA CYS A 57 -18.06 5.45 0.47
C CYS A 57 -17.28 5.55 -0.85
N GLU A 58 -17.46 6.63 -1.61
CA GLU A 58 -16.68 6.92 -2.82
C GLU A 58 -15.20 7.13 -2.50
N SER A 59 -14.89 7.88 -1.43
CA SER A 59 -13.51 8.11 -0.98
C SER A 59 -12.79 6.82 -0.60
N ILE A 60 -13.51 5.88 0.04
CA ILE A 60 -12.99 4.53 0.31
C ILE A 60 -12.70 3.79 -0.99
N LYS A 61 -13.62 3.79 -1.95
CA LYS A 61 -13.45 3.11 -3.25
C LYS A 61 -12.25 3.67 -4.00
N GLN A 62 -12.09 4.99 -4.02
CA GLN A 62 -10.94 5.64 -4.67
C GLN A 62 -9.64 5.23 -3.98
N ALA A 63 -9.55 5.33 -2.66
CA ALA A 63 -8.36 4.92 -1.93
C ALA A 63 -8.01 3.43 -2.15
N GLN A 64 -9.01 2.55 -2.29
CA GLN A 64 -8.81 1.15 -2.66
C GLN A 64 -8.30 0.98 -4.11
N MET A 65 -8.75 1.81 -5.05
CA MET A 65 -8.23 1.81 -6.43
C MET A 65 -6.77 2.26 -6.45
N ASP A 66 -6.44 3.32 -5.72
CA ASP A 66 -5.08 3.85 -5.61
C ASP A 66 -4.15 2.78 -4.99
N TYR A 67 -4.58 2.16 -3.88
CA TYR A 67 -3.84 1.07 -3.24
C TYR A 67 -3.61 -0.12 -4.17
N ARG A 68 -4.64 -0.56 -4.92
CA ARG A 68 -4.48 -1.66 -5.90
C ARG A 68 -3.47 -1.31 -6.99
N THR A 69 -3.52 -0.06 -7.47
CA THR A 69 -2.58 0.42 -8.51
C THR A 69 -1.16 0.37 -7.99
N GLU A 70 -0.93 0.87 -6.78
CA GLU A 70 0.39 0.92 -6.18
C GLU A 70 0.92 -0.48 -5.82
N CYS A 71 0.09 -1.36 -5.26
CA CYS A 71 0.48 -2.76 -5.05
C CYS A 71 0.84 -3.46 -6.36
N THR A 72 0.12 -3.18 -7.45
CA THR A 72 0.44 -3.75 -8.76
C THR A 72 1.80 -3.27 -9.25
N ARG A 73 2.12 -1.99 -9.05
CA ARG A 73 3.44 -1.42 -9.36
C ARG A 73 4.55 -2.11 -8.55
N VAL A 74 4.36 -2.24 -7.24
CA VAL A 74 5.29 -2.93 -6.34
C VAL A 74 5.53 -4.37 -6.76
N VAL A 75 4.47 -5.14 -7.02
CA VAL A 75 4.60 -6.56 -7.41
C VAL A 75 5.31 -6.70 -8.76
N ARG A 76 5.01 -5.85 -9.75
CA ARG A 76 5.74 -5.86 -11.03
C ARG A 76 7.24 -5.61 -10.84
N THR A 77 7.58 -4.63 -10.01
CA THR A 77 8.97 -4.28 -9.72
C THR A 77 9.69 -5.42 -9.01
N LEU A 78 9.01 -6.07 -8.05
CA LEU A 78 9.55 -7.27 -7.39
C LEU A 78 9.82 -8.39 -8.41
N VAL A 79 8.91 -8.63 -9.35
CA VAL A 79 9.11 -9.64 -10.41
C VAL A 79 10.34 -9.32 -11.26
N GLU A 80 10.54 -8.05 -11.63
CA GLU A 80 11.77 -7.63 -12.34
C GLU A 80 13.02 -7.92 -11.52
N ILE A 81 13.02 -7.60 -10.23
CA ILE A 81 14.15 -7.87 -9.33
C ILE A 81 14.45 -9.38 -9.24
N LEU A 82 13.42 -10.21 -9.04
CA LEU A 82 13.59 -11.66 -8.91
C LEU A 82 14.04 -12.31 -10.21
N ALA A 83 13.56 -11.82 -11.36
CA ALA A 83 13.98 -12.33 -12.66
C ALA A 83 15.47 -12.06 -12.91
N GLU A 84 15.97 -10.88 -12.53
CA GLU A 84 17.40 -10.58 -12.61
C GLU A 84 18.19 -11.44 -11.63
N LEU A 85 17.75 -11.58 -10.37
CA LEU A 85 18.44 -12.43 -9.38
C LEU A 85 18.60 -13.88 -9.85
N ALA A 86 17.61 -14.44 -10.54
CA ALA A 86 17.66 -15.82 -11.04
C ALA A 86 18.71 -16.03 -12.15
N TYR A 87 19.20 -14.96 -12.78
CA TYR A 87 20.17 -15.04 -13.87
C TYR A 87 21.62 -15.13 -13.39
N PHE A 88 21.92 -14.71 -12.16
CA PHE A 88 23.29 -14.53 -11.68
C PHE A 88 23.58 -15.35 -10.42
N ASP A 89 24.84 -15.79 -10.30
CA ASP A 89 25.32 -16.56 -9.16
C ASP A 89 25.84 -15.61 -8.05
N PRO A 90 25.53 -15.84 -6.75
CA PRO A 90 25.99 -15.02 -5.63
C PRO A 90 27.52 -14.88 -5.50
N THR A 91 28.28 -15.73 -6.20
CA THR A 91 29.74 -15.76 -6.18
C THR A 91 30.41 -14.93 -7.28
N ASP A 92 29.64 -14.40 -8.22
CA ASP A 92 30.16 -13.60 -9.33
C ASP A 92 30.47 -12.14 -8.92
N GLU A 93 31.51 -11.55 -9.53
CA GLU A 93 31.81 -10.10 -9.42
C GLU A 93 30.61 -9.24 -9.87
N GLU A 94 29.68 -9.82 -10.61
CA GLU A 94 28.44 -9.20 -11.08
C GLU A 94 27.38 -9.05 -9.97
N TYR A 95 27.56 -9.69 -8.81
CA TYR A 95 26.62 -9.60 -7.68
C TYR A 95 26.45 -8.17 -7.14
N ASP A 96 27.53 -7.38 -7.13
CA ASP A 96 27.46 -5.97 -6.74
C ASP A 96 26.65 -5.13 -7.74
N ALA A 97 26.72 -5.45 -9.04
CA ALA A 97 25.91 -4.78 -10.06
C ALA A 97 24.41 -5.08 -9.89
N ILE A 98 24.06 -6.30 -9.49
CA ILE A 98 22.66 -6.67 -9.19
C ILE A 98 22.18 -5.98 -7.94
N ARG A 99 23.02 -5.90 -6.90
CA ARG A 99 22.70 -5.16 -5.68
C ARG A 99 22.38 -3.70 -5.99
N ASP A 100 23.17 -3.08 -6.85
CA ASP A 100 22.94 -1.72 -7.32
C ASP A 100 21.65 -1.61 -8.15
N PHE A 101 21.40 -2.56 -9.05
CA PHE A 101 20.14 -2.65 -9.81
C PHE A 101 18.92 -2.71 -8.88
N MET A 102 18.92 -3.61 -7.90
CA MET A 102 17.85 -3.75 -6.91
C MET A 102 17.65 -2.46 -6.12
N CYS A 103 18.73 -1.86 -5.62
CA CYS A 103 18.69 -0.59 -4.90
C CYS A 103 18.06 0.52 -5.76
N ASN A 104 18.38 0.56 -7.05
CA ASN A 104 17.82 1.55 -7.97
C ASN A 104 16.33 1.31 -8.21
N LYS A 105 15.89 0.06 -8.42
CA LYS A 105 14.47 -0.30 -8.57
C LYS A 105 13.64 0.05 -7.32
N ILE A 106 14.18 -0.20 -6.13
CA ILE A 106 13.53 0.18 -4.87
C ILE A 106 13.39 1.71 -4.77
N LYS A 107 14.43 2.47 -5.15
CA LYS A 107 14.38 3.93 -5.18
C LYS A 107 13.38 4.47 -6.22
N GLU A 108 13.29 3.86 -7.40
CA GLU A 108 12.28 4.18 -8.43
C GLU A 108 10.84 4.00 -7.91
N CYS A 109 10.66 3.04 -7.01
CA CYS A 109 9.42 2.85 -6.26
C CYS A 109 9.33 3.71 -4.99
N CYS A 110 10.05 4.82 -4.92
CA CYS A 110 10.06 5.75 -3.79
C CYS A 110 10.39 5.10 -2.43
N ASN A 111 11.17 4.02 -2.44
CA ASN A 111 11.45 3.20 -1.27
C ASN A 111 10.18 2.67 -0.59
N ASP A 112 9.22 2.20 -1.40
CA ASP A 112 7.99 1.61 -0.88
C ASP A 112 8.32 0.51 0.17
N PRO A 113 7.77 0.62 1.40
CA PRO A 113 8.09 -0.34 2.45
C PRO A 113 7.68 -1.78 2.11
N LEU A 114 6.59 -1.96 1.35
CA LEU A 114 6.14 -3.29 0.94
C LEU A 114 7.13 -3.90 -0.05
N LEU A 115 7.62 -3.14 -1.03
CA LEU A 115 8.63 -3.63 -1.97
C LEU A 115 9.92 -4.01 -1.24
N THR A 116 10.38 -3.15 -0.35
CA THR A 116 11.60 -3.37 0.45
C THR A 116 11.50 -4.67 1.25
N GLY A 117 10.38 -4.86 1.97
CA GLY A 117 10.14 -6.06 2.76
C GLY A 117 10.04 -7.33 1.91
N LEU A 118 9.27 -7.29 0.82
CA LEU A 118 9.12 -8.44 -0.07
C LEU A 118 10.44 -8.85 -0.73
N THR A 119 11.26 -7.87 -1.14
CA THR A 119 12.57 -8.13 -1.74
C THR A 119 13.50 -8.80 -0.75
N ALA A 120 13.59 -8.28 0.49
CA ALA A 120 14.42 -8.88 1.54
C ALA A 120 14.00 -10.33 1.85
N THR A 121 12.69 -10.57 2.04
CA THR A 121 12.18 -11.92 2.31
C THR A 121 12.45 -12.89 1.16
N ALA A 122 12.36 -12.44 -0.10
CA ALA A 122 12.60 -13.30 -1.24
C ALA A 122 14.08 -13.69 -1.36
N ILE A 123 15.00 -12.76 -1.12
CA ILE A 123 16.45 -13.05 -1.10
C ILE A 123 16.78 -14.06 0.01
N GLU A 124 16.30 -13.83 1.23
CA GLU A 124 16.52 -14.75 2.36
C GLU A 124 16.04 -16.18 2.05
N ARG A 125 14.92 -16.31 1.32
CA ARG A 125 14.37 -17.61 0.90
C ARG A 125 15.28 -18.30 -0.12
N LEU A 126 15.69 -17.60 -1.16
CA LEU A 126 16.55 -18.16 -2.22
C LEU A 126 17.91 -18.60 -1.64
N GLU A 127 18.54 -17.77 -0.81
CA GLU A 127 19.81 -18.12 -0.15
C GLU A 127 19.70 -19.31 0.82
N SER A 128 18.49 -19.60 1.33
CA SER A 128 18.27 -20.75 2.22
C SER A 128 18.11 -22.06 1.46
N GLU A 129 17.51 -22.03 0.26
CA GLU A 129 17.32 -23.21 -0.58
C GLU A 129 18.65 -23.69 -1.18
N ASP A 130 19.53 -22.77 -1.59
CA ASP A 130 20.87 -23.11 -2.11
C ASP A 130 21.76 -23.85 -1.10
N LYS A 131 21.55 -23.61 0.21
CA LYS A 131 22.32 -24.27 1.29
C LYS A 131 21.87 -25.69 1.54
N ASP A 132 20.61 -26.02 1.25
CA ASP A 132 20.05 -27.35 1.48
C ASP A 132 20.38 -28.31 0.33
N GLU A 133 20.67 -27.81 -0.89
CA GLU A 133 21.07 -28.65 -2.04
C GLU A 133 22.56 -29.04 -2.06
N LEU A 134 23.41 -28.35 -1.29
CA LEU A 134 24.86 -28.62 -1.17
C LEU A 134 25.25 -29.50 0.03
N GLY A 135 24.26 -30.07 0.73
CA GLY A 135 24.42 -30.94 1.92
C GLY A 135 24.54 -32.43 1.63
#